data_AF-A0AAP0B8P0-F1
#
_entry.id   AF-A0AAP0B8P0-F1
#
_cell.length_a   1.000
_cell.length_b   1.000
_cell.length_c   1.000
_cell.angle_alpha   90.00
_cell.angle_beta   90.00
_cell.angle_gamma   90.00
#
_symmetry.space_group_name_H-M   'P 1'
#
loop_
_entity.id
_entity.type
_entity.pdbx_description
1 polymer ?
#
loop_
_entity_poly.entity_id
_entity_poly.type
_entity_poly.pdbx_seq_one_letter_code
_entity_poly.pdbx_strand_id
1 'polypeptide(L)'
;MIVYFPKWYLKGVRSSPSSTGAVFRKFVNLDYTSYLRFLAWRPSALKMPELELIEHSGLDSAVYLRIYLLGLKIFVPITLLGFAILVPVNYTNDTLESLKVDYSEIDKLSISNVPKGSDRVLVRNVPPDPDESIDELVEHFFLVNHPPDYLAHQLVYDANKLTKIVKKKKKMQNWLDFYQLRFERNPSKKLLCPHTRLGLWGRSVDAIEYYQSETAKLSKEEVDERDRIMKNPKSIMPAAFVSFRTRWGAAVCAQTQQTRNPTIWLTMWAPEPRDVYWNNLAIPFVQLTVRRLIVAVAFFFLAFFFMIPIALYNLLQTLKGLRSLFPF
;
A
#
# COMPACT_ATOMS: atom_id res chain seq x y z
N MET A 1 24.83 1.32 -7.80
CA MET A 1 24.87 1.92 -6.44
C MET A 1 23.53 2.55 -6.03
N ILE A 2 22.79 3.20 -6.94
CA ILE A 2 21.47 3.82 -6.66
C ILE A 2 20.42 2.82 -6.14
N VAL A 3 20.40 1.59 -6.68
CA VAL A 3 19.44 0.54 -6.30
C VAL A 3 19.57 0.09 -4.84
N TYR A 4 20.77 0.10 -4.26
CA TYR A 4 21.02 -0.37 -2.89
C TYR A 4 20.85 0.74 -1.83
N PHE A 5 20.99 2.01 -2.22
CA PHE A 5 20.86 3.15 -1.31
C PHE A 5 19.82 4.20 -1.78
N PRO A 6 18.64 3.81 -2.30
CA PRO A 6 17.72 4.76 -2.94
C PRO A 6 17.24 5.84 -1.98
N LYS A 7 17.08 5.51 -0.69
CA LYS A 7 16.66 6.45 0.36
C LYS A 7 17.65 7.61 0.54
N TRP A 8 18.95 7.38 0.37
CA TRP A 8 19.98 8.40 0.53
C TRP A 8 19.97 9.40 -0.64
N TYR A 9 19.57 8.95 -1.83
CA TYR A 9 19.36 9.82 -2.99
C TYR A 9 18.05 10.60 -2.88
N LEU A 10 16.96 9.97 -2.42
CA LEU A 10 15.68 10.65 -2.19
C LEU A 10 15.78 11.76 -1.13
N LYS A 11 16.66 11.60 -0.15
CA LYS A 11 16.97 12.61 0.87
C LYS A 11 17.99 13.67 0.42
N GLY A 12 18.57 13.54 -0.78
CA GLY A 12 19.59 14.46 -1.31
C GLY A 12 20.96 14.38 -0.62
N VAL A 13 21.17 13.44 0.31
CA VAL A 13 22.43 13.28 1.07
C VAL A 13 23.55 12.71 0.20
N ARG A 14 23.20 11.97 -0.86
CA ARG A 14 24.15 11.48 -1.86
C ARG A 14 23.73 11.93 -3.26
N SER A 15 24.65 12.56 -3.98
CA SER A 15 24.58 12.73 -5.42
C SER A 15 25.48 11.69 -6.09
N SER A 16 25.03 11.09 -7.19
CA SER A 16 25.86 10.13 -7.92
C SER A 16 27.09 10.87 -8.46
N PRO A 17 28.32 10.40 -8.22
CA PRO A 17 29.41 10.81 -9.08
C PRO A 17 29.11 10.24 -10.47
N SER A 18 29.06 11.10 -11.49
CA SER A 18 29.10 10.68 -12.88
C SER A 18 30.46 10.04 -13.14
N SER A 19 30.56 8.72 -12.95
CA SER A 19 31.79 7.97 -13.24
C SER A 19 31.52 6.96 -14.33
N THR A 20 31.79 7.42 -15.54
CA THR A 20 32.57 6.78 -16.62
C THR A 20 33.11 5.38 -16.32
N GLY A 21 32.82 4.45 -17.25
CA GLY A 21 33.63 3.29 -17.64
C GLY A 21 34.15 2.34 -16.56
N ALA A 22 33.51 1.18 -16.41
CA ALA A 22 34.10 0.05 -15.70
C ALA A 22 34.38 -1.11 -16.67
N VAL A 23 35.67 -1.35 -16.90
CA VAL A 23 36.24 -2.55 -17.54
C VAL A 23 35.91 -3.76 -16.67
N PHE A 24 35.25 -4.76 -17.23
CA PHE A 24 35.02 -6.05 -16.58
C PHE A 24 36.36 -6.79 -16.41
N ARG A 25 36.93 -6.77 -15.21
CA ARG A 25 37.87 -7.82 -14.77
C ARG A 25 37.09 -8.89 -14.01
N LYS A 26 37.14 -10.10 -14.56
CA LYS A 26 36.52 -11.32 -14.03
C LYS A 26 37.31 -11.74 -12.78
N PHE A 27 36.75 -11.49 -11.60
CA PHE A 27 37.31 -11.99 -10.34
C PHE A 27 36.71 -13.36 -10.03
N VAL A 28 37.53 -14.41 -10.11
CA VAL A 28 37.25 -15.66 -9.39
C VAL A 28 37.83 -15.47 -8.00
N ASN A 29 36.97 -15.44 -6.99
CA ASN A 29 37.32 -15.11 -5.61
C ASN A 29 37.18 -16.39 -4.76
N LEU A 30 38.31 -16.94 -4.32
CA LEU A 30 38.41 -18.20 -3.57
C LEU A 30 38.98 -17.98 -2.15
N ASP A 31 38.64 -16.84 -1.54
CA ASP A 31 39.10 -16.43 -0.22
C ASP A 31 38.00 -16.60 0.84
N TYR A 32 38.26 -17.32 1.95
CA TYR A 32 37.35 -17.41 3.10
C TYR A 32 37.05 -16.05 3.74
N THR A 33 37.98 -15.10 3.63
CA THR A 33 37.82 -13.67 3.96
C THR A 33 36.70 -13.00 3.15
N SER A 34 36.29 -13.54 2.00
CA SER A 34 35.15 -13.04 1.23
C SER A 34 33.81 -13.34 1.90
N TYR A 35 33.69 -14.46 2.62
CA TYR A 35 32.49 -14.78 3.40
C TYR A 35 32.37 -13.88 4.65
N LEU A 36 33.49 -13.53 5.29
CA LEU A 36 33.50 -12.54 6.37
C LEU A 36 33.21 -11.12 5.87
N ARG A 37 33.75 -10.73 4.70
CA ARG A 37 33.42 -9.46 4.04
C ARG A 37 31.96 -9.38 3.61
N PHE A 38 31.35 -10.49 3.22
CA PHE A 38 29.91 -10.53 2.91
C PHE A 38 29.03 -10.14 4.10
N LEU A 39 29.43 -10.45 5.34
CA LEU A 39 28.69 -10.10 6.55
C LEU A 39 29.08 -8.75 7.17
N ALA A 40 29.99 -7.99 6.56
CA ALA A 40 30.45 -6.70 7.10
C ALA A 40 29.33 -5.65 7.26
N TRP A 41 28.22 -5.80 6.52
CA TRP A 41 27.04 -4.94 6.67
C TRP A 41 26.27 -5.20 7.97
N ARG A 42 26.31 -6.42 8.52
CA ARG A 42 25.50 -6.82 9.69
C ARG A 42 25.84 -6.01 10.95
N PRO A 43 27.10 -5.90 11.40
CA PRO A 43 27.42 -5.08 12.56
C PRO A 43 27.16 -3.59 12.26
N SER A 44 27.32 -3.15 11.01
CA SER A 44 27.03 -1.77 10.60
C SER A 44 25.54 -1.44 10.68
N ALA A 45 24.66 -2.41 10.39
CA ALA A 45 23.22 -2.25 10.49
C ALA A 45 22.73 -2.15 11.96
N LEU A 46 23.41 -2.83 12.89
CA LEU A 46 23.07 -2.81 14.33
C LEU A 46 23.63 -1.60 15.08
N LYS A 47 24.58 -0.86 14.49
CA LYS A 47 25.21 0.31 15.13
C LYS A 47 24.32 1.56 15.16
N MET A 48 23.27 1.62 14.35
CA MET A 48 22.42 2.80 14.24
C MET A 48 21.46 2.88 15.44
N PRO A 49 21.49 3.95 16.27
CA PRO A 49 20.60 4.10 17.41
C PRO A 49 19.15 4.36 16.97
N GLU A 50 18.18 4.01 17.84
CA GLU A 50 16.75 4.10 17.50
C GLU A 50 16.29 5.52 17.14
N LEU A 51 16.81 6.55 17.81
CA LEU A 51 16.44 7.95 17.55
C LEU A 51 16.83 8.37 16.13
N GLU A 52 18.08 8.10 15.74
CA GLU A 52 18.55 8.36 14.37
C GLU A 52 17.77 7.54 13.35
N LEU A 53 17.37 6.30 13.70
CA LEU A 53 16.56 5.45 12.82
C LEU A 53 15.15 6.01 12.61
N ILE A 54 14.53 6.59 13.64
CA ILE A 54 13.21 7.22 13.55
C ILE A 54 13.28 8.47 12.66
N GLU A 55 14.27 9.34 12.89
CA GLU A 55 14.48 10.54 12.07
C GLU A 55 14.85 10.16 10.62
N HIS A 56 15.62 9.09 10.44
CA HIS A 56 16.07 8.69 9.12
C HIS A 56 15.00 7.92 8.33
N SER A 57 14.30 6.96 8.94
CA SER A 57 13.41 6.02 8.24
C SER A 57 11.92 6.23 8.51
N GLY A 58 11.57 7.06 9.48
CA GLY A 58 10.20 7.28 9.95
C GLY A 58 9.85 6.37 11.13
N LEU A 59 8.85 6.81 11.90
CA LEU A 59 8.38 6.10 13.10
C LEU A 59 7.85 4.69 12.77
N ASP A 60 7.06 4.55 11.70
CA ASP A 60 6.43 3.27 11.34
C ASP A 60 7.48 2.18 11.02
N SER A 61 8.58 2.55 10.37
CA SER A 61 9.70 1.62 10.07
C SER A 61 10.42 1.18 11.36
N ALA A 62 10.62 2.09 12.31
CA ALA A 62 11.23 1.78 13.60
C ALA A 62 10.31 0.87 14.45
N VAL A 63 9.01 1.15 14.47
CA VAL A 63 8.02 0.29 15.15
C VAL A 63 7.98 -1.11 14.53
N TYR A 64 8.06 -1.22 13.20
CA TYR A 64 8.16 -2.51 12.52
C TYR A 64 9.41 -3.31 12.95
N LEU A 65 10.57 -2.65 13.08
CA LEU A 65 11.78 -3.30 13.60
C LEU A 65 11.65 -3.70 15.08
N ARG A 66 10.92 -2.91 15.89
CA ARG A 66 10.61 -3.27 17.27
C ARG A 66 9.79 -4.56 17.37
N ILE A 67 8.95 -4.90 16.40
CA ILE A 67 8.21 -6.18 16.39
C ILE A 67 9.19 -7.37 16.40
N TYR A 68 10.28 -7.31 15.62
CA TYR A 68 11.29 -8.38 15.62
C TYR A 68 12.11 -8.42 16.92
N LEU A 69 12.50 -7.27 17.44
CA LEU A 69 13.22 -7.21 18.72
C LEU A 69 12.36 -7.68 19.88
N LEU A 70 11.06 -7.35 19.87
CA LEU A 70 10.08 -7.84 20.83
C LEU A 70 9.90 -9.35 20.67
N GLY A 71 9.82 -9.86 19.45
CA GLY A 71 9.82 -11.29 19.16
C GLY A 71 11.02 -11.99 19.79
N LEU A 72 12.24 -11.47 19.59
CA LEU A 72 13.45 -12.01 20.22
C LEU A 72 13.36 -11.98 21.76
N LYS A 73 12.89 -10.88 22.35
CA LYS A 73 12.70 -10.75 23.80
C LYS A 73 11.69 -11.74 24.38
N ILE A 74 10.66 -12.11 23.62
CA ILE A 74 9.67 -13.12 24.02
C ILE A 74 10.22 -14.53 23.82
N PHE A 75 10.82 -14.83 22.67
CA PHE A 75 11.26 -16.18 22.35
C PHE A 75 12.49 -16.61 23.14
N VAL A 76 13.44 -15.74 23.46
CA VAL A 76 14.63 -16.12 24.23
C VAL A 76 14.28 -16.77 25.60
N PRO A 77 13.49 -16.16 26.50
CA PRO A 77 13.14 -16.80 27.77
C PRO A 77 12.27 -18.05 27.58
N ILE A 78 11.36 -18.06 26.60
CA ILE A 78 10.55 -19.24 26.28
C ILE A 78 11.43 -20.40 25.80
N THR A 79 12.43 -20.13 24.96
CA THR A 79 13.38 -21.16 24.51
C THR A 79 14.25 -21.67 25.64
N LEU A 80 14.76 -20.80 26.52
CA LEU A 80 15.53 -21.21 27.69
C LEU A 80 14.71 -22.09 28.64
N LEU A 81 13.47 -21.68 28.94
CA LEU A 81 12.52 -22.47 29.73
C LEU A 81 12.19 -23.79 29.03
N GLY A 82 11.95 -23.74 27.72
CA GLY A 82 11.71 -24.90 26.88
C GLY A 82 12.87 -25.90 26.91
N PHE A 83 14.12 -25.44 26.77
CA PHE A 83 15.30 -26.30 26.88
C PHE A 83 15.47 -26.87 28.30
N ALA A 84 15.26 -26.05 29.33
CA ALA A 84 15.36 -26.49 30.73
C ALA A 84 14.33 -27.56 31.11
N ILE A 85 13.14 -27.54 30.50
CA ILE A 85 12.09 -28.53 30.73
C ILE A 85 12.23 -29.72 29.77
N LEU A 86 12.36 -29.48 28.46
CA LEU A 86 12.36 -30.52 27.43
C LEU A 86 13.61 -31.41 27.50
N VAL A 87 14.79 -30.87 27.85
CA VAL A 87 16.02 -31.69 27.86
C VAL A 87 15.96 -32.77 28.96
N PRO A 88 15.63 -32.47 30.23
CA PRO A 88 15.42 -33.50 31.24
C PRO A 88 14.24 -34.42 30.91
N VAL A 89 13.09 -33.86 30.51
CA VAL A 89 11.89 -34.63 30.17
C VAL A 89 12.16 -35.65 29.05
N ASN A 90 12.91 -35.26 28.02
CA ASN A 90 13.30 -36.15 26.93
C ASN A 90 14.33 -37.21 27.36
N TYR A 91 15.10 -36.95 28.42
CA TYR A 91 16.09 -37.89 28.96
C TYR A 91 15.49 -38.84 30.01
N THR A 92 14.37 -38.47 30.64
CA THR A 92 13.74 -39.24 31.74
C THR A 92 12.46 -39.97 31.35
N ASN A 93 11.90 -39.76 30.15
CA ASN A 93 10.63 -40.34 29.76
C ASN A 93 10.77 -41.63 28.94
N ASP A 94 10.48 -42.76 29.56
CA ASP A 94 10.08 -44.03 28.89
C ASP A 94 8.56 -44.28 28.95
N THR A 95 7.78 -43.31 29.42
CA THR A 95 6.32 -43.46 29.56
C THR A 95 5.64 -42.16 29.19
N LEU A 96 4.82 -42.16 28.13
CA LEU A 96 3.63 -41.30 28.00
C LEU A 96 2.93 -41.55 26.65
N GLU A 97 2.20 -42.68 26.61
CA GLU A 97 1.18 -42.99 25.59
C GLU A 97 -0.23 -42.54 26.03
N SER A 98 -0.35 -41.68 27.04
CA SER A 98 -1.66 -41.21 27.49
C SER A 98 -1.57 -39.80 28.03
N LEU A 99 -2.10 -38.83 27.29
CA LEU A 99 -2.95 -37.75 27.80
C LEU A 99 -3.31 -36.82 26.63
N LYS A 100 -4.56 -36.97 26.15
CA LYS A 100 -5.27 -35.98 25.35
C LYS A 100 -5.59 -34.79 26.25
N VAL A 101 -5.21 -33.59 25.86
CA VAL A 101 -5.81 -32.36 26.40
C VAL A 101 -6.25 -31.48 25.24
N ASP A 102 -7.52 -31.10 25.31
CA ASP A 102 -8.31 -30.33 24.36
C ASP A 102 -8.34 -28.86 24.80
N TYR A 103 -8.33 -27.92 23.87
CA TYR A 103 -8.51 -26.48 24.14
C TYR A 103 -9.28 -25.81 23.00
N SER A 104 -10.36 -25.10 23.33
CA SER A 104 -11.03 -24.09 22.49
C SER A 104 -11.52 -22.94 23.40
N GLU A 105 -11.11 -21.68 23.11
CA GLU A 105 -11.89 -20.58 22.49
C GLU A 105 -12.73 -19.78 23.53
N ILE A 106 -12.92 -18.44 23.55
CA ILE A 106 -12.66 -17.25 22.72
C ILE A 106 -12.82 -15.98 23.62
N ASP A 107 -12.16 -14.88 23.21
CA ASP A 107 -12.37 -13.42 23.43
C ASP A 107 -13.15 -12.81 24.61
N LYS A 108 -12.55 -11.75 25.20
CA LYS A 108 -13.23 -10.46 25.45
C LYS A 108 -12.28 -9.26 25.63
N LEU A 109 -12.25 -8.42 24.59
CA LEU A 109 -12.19 -6.93 24.56
C LEU A 109 -11.26 -6.14 25.52
N SER A 110 -10.39 -5.27 24.97
CA SER A 110 -10.51 -3.80 25.12
C SER A 110 -9.39 -3.01 24.40
N ILE A 111 -9.80 -2.36 23.30
CA ILE A 111 -9.46 -1.05 22.71
C ILE A 111 -8.06 -0.40 22.89
N SER A 112 -7.59 0.06 21.73
CA SER A 112 -6.47 0.92 21.34
C SER A 112 -6.30 2.24 22.09
N ASN A 113 -5.04 2.66 22.26
CA ASN A 113 -4.69 4.07 22.46
C ASN A 113 -3.63 4.50 21.42
N VAL A 114 -4.06 5.26 20.41
CA VAL A 114 -3.19 5.82 19.36
C VAL A 114 -3.49 7.31 19.25
N PRO A 115 -2.53 8.21 19.52
CA PRO A 115 -2.65 9.59 19.08
C PRO A 115 -2.13 9.69 17.64
N LYS A 116 -2.99 10.11 16.71
CA LYS A 116 -2.56 10.67 15.41
C LYS A 116 -3.32 11.95 15.17
N GLY A 117 -2.57 13.04 15.08
CA GLY A 117 -3.08 14.37 14.80
C GLY A 117 -2.81 14.75 13.34
N SER A 118 -3.87 15.09 12.65
CA SER A 118 -3.86 15.81 11.37
C SER A 118 -4.88 16.94 11.52
N ASP A 119 -4.58 18.11 10.98
CA ASP A 119 -5.43 19.30 11.09
C ASP A 119 -6.64 19.23 10.12
N ARG A 120 -6.91 18.04 9.57
CA ARG A 120 -7.94 17.77 8.57
C ARG A 120 -8.75 16.53 8.91
N VAL A 121 -10.05 16.63 8.70
CA VAL A 121 -11.04 15.56 8.91
C VAL A 121 -11.69 15.25 7.57
N LEU A 122 -11.80 13.96 7.23
CA LEU A 122 -12.55 13.49 6.08
C LEU A 122 -14.01 13.27 6.51
N VAL A 123 -14.91 13.97 5.86
CA VAL A 123 -16.36 13.84 6.02
C VAL A 123 -16.90 13.00 4.87
N ARG A 124 -17.73 11.99 5.17
CA ARG A 124 -18.39 11.14 4.18
C ARG A 124 -19.89 11.05 4.47
N ASN A 125 -20.66 10.70 3.44
CA ASN A 125 -22.12 10.58 3.49
C ASN A 125 -22.78 11.89 3.93
N VAL A 126 -22.40 12.99 3.27
CA VAL A 126 -23.16 14.24 3.34
C VAL A 126 -24.56 13.96 2.76
N PRO A 127 -25.66 14.28 3.47
CA PRO A 127 -27.01 14.06 2.96
C PRO A 127 -27.24 14.92 1.70
N PRO A 128 -28.00 14.41 0.71
CA PRO A 128 -28.40 15.23 -0.43
C PRO A 128 -29.56 16.14 -0.01
N ASP A 129 -29.37 17.45 -0.15
CA ASP A 129 -30.42 18.43 0.04
C ASP A 129 -30.90 18.98 -1.32
N PRO A 130 -32.20 19.22 -1.51
CA PRO A 130 -32.74 19.69 -2.78
C PRO A 130 -32.49 21.18 -3.04
N ASP A 131 -32.32 21.97 -1.96
CA ASP A 131 -32.29 23.43 -2.02
C ASP A 131 -30.85 24.00 -1.98
N GLU A 132 -29.91 23.29 -1.36
CA GLU A 132 -28.51 23.73 -1.16
C GLU A 132 -27.51 22.85 -1.92
N SER A 133 -26.42 23.44 -2.39
CA SER A 133 -25.29 22.68 -2.93
C SER A 133 -24.49 21.99 -1.80
N ILE A 134 -23.77 20.92 -2.12
CA ILE A 134 -22.93 20.21 -1.12
C ILE A 134 -21.87 21.14 -0.50
N ASP A 135 -21.39 22.13 -1.26
CA ASP A 135 -20.43 23.15 -0.79
C ASP A 135 -21.05 24.01 0.31
N GLU A 136 -22.19 24.64 0.01
CA GLU A 136 -22.94 25.50 0.93
C GLU A 136 -23.41 24.73 2.16
N LEU A 137 -23.89 23.50 1.97
CA LEU A 137 -24.35 22.64 3.04
C LEU A 137 -23.23 22.28 4.03
N VAL A 138 -22.04 21.94 3.52
CA VAL A 138 -20.86 21.65 4.36
C VAL A 138 -20.41 22.91 5.08
N GLU A 139 -20.35 24.05 4.40
CA GLU A 139 -20.01 25.33 5.01
C GLU A 139 -21.00 25.69 6.14
N HIS A 140 -22.30 25.68 5.86
CA HIS A 140 -23.34 25.97 6.83
C HIS A 140 -23.28 25.02 8.03
N PHE A 141 -23.16 23.71 7.79
CA PHE A 141 -23.09 22.71 8.86
C PHE A 141 -21.92 22.96 9.83
N PHE A 142 -20.73 23.26 9.31
CA PHE A 142 -19.55 23.45 10.16
C PHE A 142 -19.47 24.84 10.78
N LEU A 143 -20.01 25.88 10.13
CA LEU A 143 -20.13 27.21 10.74
C LEU A 143 -21.09 27.20 11.93
N VAL A 144 -22.16 26.41 11.87
CA VAL A 144 -23.14 26.30 12.97
C VAL A 144 -22.60 25.43 14.10
N ASN A 145 -22.02 24.26 13.78
CA ASN A 145 -21.63 23.28 14.81
C ASN A 145 -20.21 23.48 15.37
N HIS A 146 -19.30 24.05 14.59
CA HIS A 146 -17.90 24.28 15.00
C HIS A 146 -17.41 25.72 14.67
N PRO A 147 -18.10 26.79 15.14
CA PRO A 147 -17.82 28.17 14.72
C PRO A 147 -16.37 28.66 14.93
N PRO A 148 -15.72 28.44 16.10
CA PRO A 148 -14.38 29.00 16.33
C PRO A 148 -13.27 28.22 15.63
N ASP A 149 -13.52 26.94 15.33
CA ASP A 149 -12.51 26.01 14.84
C ASP A 149 -12.55 25.83 13.32
N TYR A 150 -13.68 26.11 12.65
CA TYR A 150 -13.79 25.94 11.20
C TYR A 150 -12.83 26.89 10.44
N LEU A 151 -12.08 26.33 9.48
CA LEU A 151 -11.17 27.09 8.62
C LEU A 151 -11.64 27.11 7.17
N ALA A 152 -11.74 25.94 6.56
CA ALA A 152 -12.09 25.77 5.15
C ALA A 152 -12.44 24.32 4.87
N HIS A 153 -13.12 24.07 3.76
CA HIS A 153 -13.39 22.72 3.28
C HIS A 153 -12.98 22.56 1.82
N GLN A 154 -12.71 21.32 1.42
CA GLN A 154 -12.34 20.95 0.06
C GLN A 154 -13.25 19.80 -0.38
N LEU A 155 -14.07 20.02 -1.39
CA LEU A 155 -14.93 19.00 -1.95
C LEU A 155 -14.14 17.91 -2.70
N VAL A 156 -14.70 16.69 -2.69
CA VAL A 156 -14.20 15.55 -3.44
C VAL A 156 -15.01 15.38 -4.72
N TYR A 157 -14.32 15.22 -5.84
CA TYR A 157 -14.92 15.05 -7.16
C TYR A 157 -14.66 13.63 -7.72
N ASP A 158 -15.60 13.10 -8.51
CA ASP A 158 -15.40 11.87 -9.28
C ASP A 158 -14.38 12.05 -10.40
N ALA A 159 -13.12 11.77 -10.09
CA ALA A 159 -12.03 11.82 -11.06
C ALA A 159 -11.62 10.43 -11.59
N ASN A 160 -12.48 9.40 -11.51
CA ASN A 160 -12.09 8.04 -11.91
C ASN A 160 -11.70 7.94 -13.40
N LYS A 161 -12.46 8.59 -14.29
CA LYS A 161 -12.16 8.62 -15.73
C LYS A 161 -10.91 9.44 -16.02
N LEU A 162 -10.79 10.62 -15.42
CA LEU A 162 -9.62 11.49 -15.54
C LEU A 162 -8.34 10.76 -15.08
N THR A 163 -8.40 10.06 -13.95
CA THR A 163 -7.28 9.27 -13.41
C THR A 163 -6.85 8.18 -14.39
N LYS A 164 -7.79 7.52 -15.08
CA LYS A 164 -7.47 6.54 -16.14
C LYS A 164 -6.76 7.18 -17.33
N ILE A 165 -7.21 8.37 -17.77
CA ILE A 165 -6.60 9.13 -18.88
C ILE A 165 -5.17 9.55 -18.51
N VAL A 166 -4.98 10.15 -17.33
CA VAL A 166 -3.66 10.57 -16.84
C VAL A 166 -2.70 9.38 -16.71
N LYS A 167 -3.18 8.24 -16.19
CA LYS A 167 -2.38 7.01 -16.10
C LYS A 167 -2.01 6.48 -17.48
N LYS A 168 -2.93 6.51 -18.46
CA LYS A 168 -2.66 6.13 -19.85
C LYS A 168 -1.64 7.08 -20.49
N LYS A 169 -1.79 8.39 -20.33
CA LYS A 169 -0.88 9.43 -20.82
C LYS A 169 0.54 9.21 -20.28
N LYS A 170 0.70 8.99 -18.97
CA LYS A 170 2.00 8.69 -18.35
C LYS A 170 2.63 7.43 -18.93
N LYS A 171 1.84 6.38 -19.17
CA LYS A 171 2.33 5.16 -19.84
C LYS A 171 2.81 5.44 -21.26
N MET A 172 2.06 6.23 -22.04
CA MET A 172 2.46 6.61 -23.40
C MET A 172 3.70 7.49 -23.41
N GLN A 173 3.84 8.41 -22.47
CA GLN A 173 5.04 9.22 -22.28
C GLN A 173 6.26 8.34 -21.99
N ASN A 174 6.15 7.39 -21.06
CA ASN A 174 7.26 6.46 -20.78
C ASN A 174 7.69 5.66 -22.02
N TRP A 175 6.74 5.28 -22.89
CA TRP A 175 7.07 4.64 -24.16
C TRP A 175 7.73 5.60 -25.13
N LEU A 176 7.22 6.83 -25.25
CA LEU A 176 7.82 7.88 -26.07
C LEU A 176 9.30 8.10 -25.68
N ASP A 177 9.56 8.28 -24.39
CA ASP A 177 10.90 8.44 -23.84
C ASP A 177 11.79 7.22 -24.19
N PHE A 178 11.25 6.01 -24.04
CA PHE A 178 11.96 4.77 -24.42
C PHE A 178 12.33 4.73 -25.92
N TYR A 179 11.42 5.10 -26.81
CA TYR A 179 11.67 5.11 -28.25
C TYR A 179 12.64 6.22 -28.65
N GLN A 180 12.56 7.40 -28.03
CA GLN A 180 13.50 8.51 -28.21
C GLN A 180 14.91 8.11 -27.79
N LEU A 181 15.09 7.57 -26.58
CA LEU A 181 16.40 7.09 -26.09
C LEU A 181 17.00 6.01 -27.01
N ARG A 182 16.14 5.13 -27.55
CA ARG A 182 16.58 4.09 -28.49
C ARG A 182 17.00 4.66 -29.83
N PHE A 183 16.34 5.73 -30.30
CA PHE A 183 16.70 6.45 -31.52
C PHE A 183 18.00 7.25 -31.35
N GLU A 184 18.17 7.96 -30.23
CA GLU A 184 19.41 8.69 -29.89
C GLU A 184 20.64 7.77 -29.91
N ARG A 185 20.49 6.55 -29.38
CA ARG A 185 21.56 5.56 -29.38
C ARG A 185 21.91 5.06 -30.79
N ASN A 186 20.91 4.87 -31.67
CA ASN A 186 21.08 4.31 -33.01
C ASN A 186 20.15 5.01 -34.02
N PRO A 187 20.56 6.17 -34.60
CA PRO A 187 19.70 6.99 -35.46
C PRO A 187 19.33 6.32 -36.79
N SER A 188 20.15 5.38 -37.26
CA SER A 188 20.02 4.74 -38.58
C SER A 188 18.84 3.76 -38.66
N LYS A 189 18.28 3.32 -37.52
CA LYS A 189 17.19 2.34 -37.49
C LYS A 189 15.88 3.01 -37.05
N LYS A 190 15.04 3.39 -38.02
CA LYS A 190 13.67 3.87 -37.73
C LYS A 190 12.87 2.78 -37.02
N LEU A 191 12.19 3.17 -35.94
CA LEU A 191 11.44 2.26 -35.08
C LEU A 191 9.97 2.29 -35.52
N LEU A 192 9.53 1.20 -36.14
CA LEU A 192 8.19 1.08 -36.68
C LEU A 192 7.31 0.32 -35.68
N CYS A 193 6.15 0.88 -35.35
CA CYS A 193 5.13 0.20 -34.58
C CYS A 193 4.08 -0.39 -35.53
N PRO A 194 3.73 -1.69 -35.40
CA PRO A 194 2.53 -2.20 -36.04
C PRO A 194 1.32 -1.57 -35.34
N HIS A 195 0.46 -0.91 -36.12
CA HIS A 195 -0.69 -0.14 -35.61
C HIS A 195 -1.77 -1.01 -34.90
N THR A 196 -1.70 -2.34 -34.98
CA THR A 196 -2.83 -3.23 -34.64
C THR A 196 -2.64 -3.97 -33.33
N ARG A 197 -3.74 -4.14 -32.58
CA ARG A 197 -3.85 -4.69 -31.21
C ARG A 197 -3.26 -6.09 -31.00
N LEU A 198 -2.96 -6.81 -32.09
CA LEU A 198 -2.41 -8.17 -32.08
C LEU A 198 -1.10 -8.30 -32.88
N GLY A 199 -0.49 -7.20 -33.30
CA GLY A 199 0.84 -7.19 -33.92
C GLY A 199 0.99 -7.92 -35.26
N LEU A 200 -0.10 -8.44 -35.84
CA LEU A 200 -0.04 -9.37 -36.99
C LEU A 200 -0.25 -8.69 -38.35
N TRP A 201 -1.14 -7.68 -38.47
CA TRP A 201 -1.41 -7.00 -39.74
C TRP A 201 -1.65 -5.51 -39.55
N GLY A 202 -0.94 -4.66 -40.28
CA GLY A 202 -1.17 -3.21 -40.28
C GLY A 202 -0.07 -2.43 -40.99
N ARG A 203 -0.35 -1.16 -41.32
CA ARG A 203 0.69 -0.22 -41.77
C ARG A 203 1.64 0.07 -40.62
N SER A 204 2.93 0.03 -40.92
CA SER A 204 4.01 0.36 -40.00
C SER A 204 4.14 1.89 -39.93
N VAL A 205 3.87 2.48 -38.78
CA VAL A 205 3.99 3.94 -38.53
C VAL A 205 5.22 4.18 -37.65
N ASP A 206 5.85 5.36 -37.79
CA ASP A 206 6.93 5.75 -36.89
C ASP A 206 6.42 5.79 -35.44
N ALA A 207 7.11 5.08 -34.56
CA ALA A 207 6.73 4.93 -33.16
C ALA A 207 6.71 6.30 -32.45
N ILE A 208 7.70 7.16 -32.74
CA ILE A 208 7.84 8.45 -32.04
C ILE A 208 6.67 9.37 -32.37
N GLU A 209 6.37 9.53 -33.66
CA GLU A 209 5.24 10.35 -34.14
C GLU A 209 3.90 9.80 -33.64
N TYR A 210 3.73 8.48 -33.62
CA TYR A 210 2.55 7.83 -33.06
C TYR A 210 2.34 8.16 -31.57
N TYR A 211 3.37 8.00 -30.73
CA TYR A 211 3.23 8.32 -29.30
C TYR A 211 3.11 9.83 -29.05
N GLN A 212 3.75 10.69 -29.86
CA GLN A 212 3.56 12.14 -29.79
C GLN A 212 2.12 12.55 -30.11
N SER A 213 1.54 12.01 -31.18
CA SER A 213 0.14 12.29 -31.54
C SER A 213 -0.85 11.74 -30.51
N GLU A 214 -0.64 10.53 -29.98
CA GLU A 214 -1.52 9.95 -28.96
C GLU A 214 -1.40 10.68 -27.60
N THR A 215 -0.19 11.12 -27.21
CA THR A 215 -0.02 11.94 -25.99
C THR A 215 -0.69 13.32 -26.13
N ALA A 216 -0.59 13.95 -27.31
CA ALA A 216 -1.30 15.20 -27.60
C ALA A 216 -2.83 15.00 -27.53
N LYS A 217 -3.35 13.92 -28.14
CA LYS A 217 -4.77 13.57 -28.08
C LYS A 217 -5.27 13.36 -26.65
N LEU A 218 -4.52 12.61 -25.84
CA LEU A 218 -4.84 12.38 -24.43
C LEU A 218 -4.75 13.67 -23.59
N SER A 219 -3.85 14.59 -23.92
CA SER A 219 -3.76 15.89 -23.23
C SER A 219 -4.98 16.77 -23.49
N LYS A 220 -5.53 16.73 -24.70
CA LYS A 220 -6.78 17.42 -25.02
C LYS A 220 -7.97 16.80 -24.30
N GLU A 221 -8.08 15.47 -24.32
CA GLU A 221 -9.13 14.74 -23.59
C GLU A 221 -9.05 15.00 -22.07
N GLU A 222 -7.86 15.12 -21.50
CA GLU A 222 -7.64 15.46 -20.10
C GLU A 222 -8.22 16.84 -19.74
N VAL A 223 -7.98 17.86 -20.57
CA VAL A 223 -8.55 19.21 -20.37
C VAL A 223 -10.07 19.19 -20.52
N ASP A 224 -10.58 18.54 -21.56
CA ASP A 224 -12.02 18.43 -21.81
C ASP A 224 -12.74 17.73 -20.64
N GLU A 225 -12.16 16.67 -20.08
CA GLU A 225 -12.73 15.95 -18.93
C GLU A 225 -12.59 16.73 -17.63
N ARG A 226 -11.49 17.48 -17.43
CA ARG A 226 -11.34 18.37 -16.28
C ARG A 226 -12.43 19.44 -16.28
N ASP A 227 -12.68 20.08 -17.41
CA ASP A 227 -13.71 21.09 -17.55
C ASP A 227 -15.12 20.51 -17.34
N ARG A 228 -15.36 19.28 -17.79
CA ARG A 228 -16.63 18.55 -17.53
C ARG A 228 -16.84 18.31 -16.04
N ILE A 229 -15.82 17.86 -15.32
CA ILE A 229 -15.90 17.59 -13.88
C ILE A 229 -16.20 18.87 -13.11
N MET A 230 -15.55 19.98 -13.46
CA MET A 230 -15.76 21.27 -12.79
C MET A 230 -17.15 21.87 -13.05
N LYS A 231 -17.71 21.67 -14.26
CA LYS A 231 -19.03 22.21 -14.63
C LYS A 231 -20.21 21.35 -14.16
N ASN A 232 -20.01 20.05 -13.98
CA ASN A 232 -21.08 19.11 -13.68
C ASN A 232 -21.25 18.93 -12.16
N PRO A 233 -22.37 19.39 -11.55
CA PRO A 233 -22.61 19.20 -10.11
C PRO A 233 -22.77 17.72 -9.73
N LYS A 234 -23.25 16.87 -10.66
CA LYS A 234 -23.36 15.41 -10.46
C LYS A 234 -22.00 14.71 -10.27
N SER A 235 -20.91 15.36 -10.63
CA SER A 235 -19.56 14.82 -10.42
C SER A 235 -19.06 15.03 -8.99
N ILE A 236 -19.76 15.84 -8.19
CA ILE A 236 -19.41 16.09 -6.79
C ILE A 236 -19.84 14.88 -5.97
N MET A 237 -18.92 14.38 -5.15
CA MET A 237 -19.20 13.28 -4.23
C MET A 237 -19.76 13.82 -2.92
N PRO A 238 -20.61 13.06 -2.20
CA PRO A 238 -21.06 13.41 -0.86
C PRO A 238 -19.94 13.17 0.18
N ALA A 239 -18.76 13.74 -0.08
CA ALA A 239 -17.56 13.66 0.74
C ALA A 239 -16.72 14.94 0.60
N ALA A 240 -16.14 15.38 1.71
CA ALA A 240 -15.34 16.60 1.77
C ALA A 240 -14.20 16.46 2.79
N PHE A 241 -13.08 17.14 2.54
CA PHE A 241 -12.01 17.32 3.52
C PHE A 241 -12.20 18.65 4.22
N VAL A 242 -12.53 18.62 5.50
CA VAL A 242 -12.71 19.80 6.34
C VAL A 242 -11.42 20.07 7.11
N SER A 243 -10.99 21.32 7.09
CA SER A 243 -9.80 21.79 7.79
C SER A 243 -10.22 22.66 8.96
N PHE A 244 -9.53 22.51 10.08
CA PHE A 244 -9.78 23.28 11.29
C PHE A 244 -8.58 24.18 11.62
N ARG A 245 -8.84 25.27 12.33
CA ARG A 245 -7.80 26.18 12.86
C ARG A 245 -6.98 25.51 13.95
N THR A 246 -7.61 24.64 14.74
CA THR A 246 -6.98 23.95 15.86
C THR A 246 -6.97 22.44 15.66
N ARG A 247 -5.88 21.79 16.09
CA ARG A 247 -5.77 20.33 16.16
C ARG A 247 -6.82 19.71 17.05
N TRP A 248 -7.14 20.42 18.14
CA TRP A 248 -8.13 19.97 19.10
C TRP A 248 -9.54 19.97 18.51
N GLY A 249 -9.93 21.03 17.78
CA GLY A 249 -11.21 21.07 17.06
C GLY A 249 -11.34 19.96 16.02
N ALA A 250 -10.26 19.68 15.27
CA ALA A 250 -10.23 18.52 14.36
C ALA A 250 -10.39 17.18 15.10
N ALA A 251 -9.75 17.03 16.26
CA ALA A 251 -9.84 15.83 17.07
C ALA A 251 -11.26 15.60 17.63
N VAL A 252 -11.89 16.66 18.13
CA VAL A 252 -13.27 16.63 18.61
C VAL A 252 -14.19 16.21 17.46
N CYS A 253 -14.10 16.89 16.32
CA CYS A 253 -14.94 16.57 15.16
C CYS A 253 -14.77 15.11 14.67
N ALA A 254 -13.53 14.60 14.61
CA ALA A 254 -13.26 13.24 14.15
C ALA A 254 -13.71 12.14 15.13
N GLN A 255 -13.88 12.46 16.42
CA GLN A 255 -14.23 11.49 17.45
C GLN A 255 -15.72 11.55 17.86
N THR A 256 -16.38 12.70 17.69
CA THR A 256 -17.78 12.88 18.09
C THR A 256 -18.75 12.53 16.96
N GLN A 257 -19.87 11.92 17.34
CA GLN A 257 -21.02 11.75 16.46
C GLN A 257 -21.66 13.11 16.15
N GLN A 258 -21.74 13.48 14.87
CA GLN A 258 -22.16 14.83 14.45
C GLN A 258 -23.68 15.03 14.42
N THR A 259 -24.45 13.96 14.23
CA THR A 259 -25.92 14.02 14.05
C THR A 259 -26.60 12.80 14.67
N ARG A 260 -27.93 12.87 14.84
CA ARG A 260 -28.75 11.81 15.43
C ARG A 260 -28.66 10.49 14.65
N ASN A 261 -28.53 10.55 13.32
CA ASN A 261 -28.38 9.35 12.49
C ASN A 261 -26.90 8.97 12.35
N PRO A 262 -26.48 7.76 12.77
CA PRO A 262 -25.08 7.34 12.74
C PRO A 262 -24.53 7.04 11.34
N THR A 263 -25.35 7.08 10.29
CA THR A 263 -24.93 6.74 8.92
C THR A 263 -24.65 7.95 8.03
N ILE A 264 -24.99 9.15 8.48
CA ILE A 264 -24.78 10.42 7.76
C ILE A 264 -23.75 11.28 8.51
N TRP A 265 -23.09 12.20 7.82
CA TRP A 265 -22.02 13.04 8.39
C TRP A 265 -20.94 12.24 9.12
N LEU A 266 -20.46 11.18 8.46
CA LEU A 266 -19.41 10.32 9.01
C LEU A 266 -18.08 11.06 8.98
N THR A 267 -17.56 11.42 10.15
CA THR A 267 -16.26 12.05 10.31
C THR A 267 -15.18 11.02 10.62
N MET A 268 -14.02 11.19 10.01
CA MET A 268 -12.82 10.40 10.33
C MET A 268 -11.57 11.25 10.14
N TRP A 269 -10.49 10.87 10.80
CA TRP A 269 -9.17 11.46 10.57
C TRP A 269 -8.81 11.39 9.08
N ALA A 270 -8.48 12.53 8.46
CA ALA A 270 -8.05 12.52 7.08
C ALA A 270 -6.64 11.91 6.99
N PRO A 271 -6.42 10.90 6.13
CA PRO A 271 -5.08 10.39 5.89
C PRO A 271 -4.24 11.44 5.16
N GLU A 272 -2.91 11.27 5.19
CA GLU A 272 -2.00 12.13 4.43
C GLU A 272 -2.38 12.09 2.93
N PRO A 273 -2.31 13.20 2.17
CA PRO A 273 -2.72 13.24 0.76
C PRO A 273 -2.10 12.16 -0.14
N ARG A 274 -0.92 11.65 0.22
CA ARG A 274 -0.21 10.56 -0.47
C ARG A 274 -0.79 9.17 -0.17
N ASP A 275 -1.38 9.01 1.01
CA ASP A 275 -1.98 7.76 1.50
C ASP A 275 -3.48 7.67 1.18
N VAL A 276 -4.08 8.79 0.74
CA VAL A 276 -5.48 8.81 0.26
C VAL A 276 -5.60 7.96 -1.00
N TYR A 277 -6.35 6.86 -0.90
CA TYR A 277 -6.72 6.08 -2.07
C TYR A 277 -8.00 6.62 -2.73
N TRP A 278 -7.82 7.58 -3.64
CA TRP A 278 -8.89 8.37 -4.27
C TRP A 278 -10.02 7.55 -4.91
N ASN A 279 -9.71 6.42 -5.56
CA ASN A 279 -10.73 5.60 -6.22
C ASN A 279 -11.76 4.99 -5.23
N ASN A 280 -11.41 4.88 -3.94
CA ASN A 280 -12.31 4.32 -2.91
C ASN A 280 -13.23 5.37 -2.26
N LEU A 281 -12.92 6.67 -2.40
CA LEU A 281 -13.77 7.73 -1.84
C LEU A 281 -15.11 7.84 -2.59
N ALA A 282 -15.14 7.36 -3.82
CA ALA A 282 -16.30 7.36 -4.71
C ALA A 282 -17.45 6.43 -4.34
N ILE A 283 -17.25 5.55 -3.37
CA ILE A 283 -18.14 4.42 -3.15
C ILE A 283 -19.19 4.79 -2.09
N PRO A 284 -20.50 4.70 -2.39
CA PRO A 284 -21.53 4.98 -1.41
C PRO A 284 -21.56 3.91 -0.30
N PHE A 285 -22.03 4.28 0.88
CA PHE A 285 -21.98 3.45 2.08
C PHE A 285 -22.64 2.08 1.95
N VAL A 286 -23.83 2.00 1.34
CA VAL A 286 -24.55 0.72 1.14
C VAL A 286 -23.73 -0.25 0.30
N GLN A 287 -23.02 0.25 -0.72
CA GLN A 287 -22.14 -0.57 -1.56
C GLN A 287 -20.92 -1.08 -0.79
N LEU A 288 -20.44 -0.36 0.23
CA LEU A 288 -19.33 -0.83 1.06
C LEU A 288 -19.72 -2.11 1.83
N THR A 289 -20.93 -2.17 2.37
CA THR A 289 -21.43 -3.35 3.09
C THR A 289 -21.56 -4.56 2.17
N VAL A 290 -22.15 -4.38 0.97
CA VAL A 290 -22.29 -5.45 -0.03
C VAL A 290 -20.92 -5.95 -0.50
N ARG A 291 -19.98 -5.04 -0.81
CA ARG A 291 -18.61 -5.42 -1.21
C ARG A 291 -17.88 -6.17 -0.11
N ARG A 292 -18.05 -5.76 1.15
CA ARG A 292 -17.48 -6.47 2.31
C ARG A 292 -18.02 -7.90 2.40
N LEU A 293 -19.32 -8.09 2.20
CA LEU A 293 -19.93 -9.43 2.18
C LEU A 293 -19.37 -10.28 1.03
N ILE A 294 -19.28 -9.73 -0.18
CA ILE A 294 -18.72 -10.44 -1.35
C ILE A 294 -17.28 -10.87 -1.09
N VAL A 295 -16.44 -9.97 -0.55
CA VAL A 295 -15.04 -10.28 -0.22
C VAL A 295 -14.96 -11.35 0.87
N ALA A 296 -15.83 -11.29 1.88
CA ALA A 296 -15.87 -12.31 2.94
C ALA A 296 -16.22 -13.71 2.38
N VAL A 297 -17.22 -13.78 1.50
CA VAL A 297 -17.61 -15.03 0.83
C VAL A 297 -16.48 -15.54 -0.08
N ALA A 298 -15.86 -14.65 -0.86
CA ALA A 298 -14.72 -15.02 -1.72
C ALA A 298 -13.52 -15.53 -0.89
N PHE A 299 -13.24 -14.89 0.25
CA PHE A 299 -12.20 -15.33 1.18
C PHE A 299 -12.50 -16.69 1.81
N PHE A 300 -13.76 -16.97 2.14
CA PHE A 300 -14.18 -18.29 2.62
C PHE A 300 -13.88 -19.39 1.60
N PHE A 301 -14.26 -19.18 0.33
CA PHE A 301 -13.95 -20.16 -0.72
C PHE A 301 -12.45 -20.28 -0.98
N LEU A 302 -11.70 -19.18 -0.94
CA LEU A 302 -10.24 -19.22 -1.04
C LEU A 302 -9.63 -20.12 0.05
N ALA A 303 -10.05 -19.94 1.31
CA ALA A 303 -9.59 -20.77 2.42
C ALA A 303 -9.99 -22.25 2.25
N PHE A 304 -11.22 -22.51 1.83
CA PHE A 304 -11.72 -23.86 1.57
C PHE A 304 -10.90 -24.59 0.49
N PHE A 305 -10.69 -23.97 -0.67
CA PHE A 305 -9.91 -24.58 -1.75
C PHE A 305 -8.42 -24.69 -1.40
N PHE A 306 -7.90 -23.80 -0.56
CA PHE A 306 -6.52 -23.86 -0.09
C PHE A 306 -6.26 -25.03 0.88
N MET A 307 -7.30 -25.67 1.43
CA MET A 307 -7.12 -26.93 2.18
C MET A 307 -6.61 -28.08 1.31
N ILE A 308 -6.89 -28.09 0.01
CA ILE A 308 -6.49 -29.18 -0.90
C ILE A 308 -4.95 -29.23 -1.05
N PRO A 309 -4.24 -28.14 -1.40
CA PRO A 309 -2.78 -28.13 -1.40
C PRO A 309 -2.16 -28.46 -0.04
N ILE A 310 -2.75 -28.00 1.06
CA ILE A 310 -2.26 -28.29 2.42
C ILE A 310 -2.36 -29.79 2.72
N ALA A 311 -3.50 -30.42 2.41
CA ALA A 311 -3.69 -31.85 2.59
C ALA A 311 -2.72 -32.67 1.73
N LEU A 312 -2.53 -32.28 0.46
CA LEU A 312 -1.57 -32.93 -0.43
C LEU A 312 -0.13 -32.78 0.09
N TYR A 313 0.26 -31.60 0.56
CA TYR A 313 1.58 -31.35 1.14
C TYR A 313 1.82 -32.25 2.37
N ASN A 314 0.86 -32.31 3.29
CA ASN A 314 0.95 -33.18 4.47
C ASN A 314 1.01 -34.67 4.09
N LEU A 315 0.28 -35.07 3.04
CA LEU A 315 0.30 -36.43 2.52
C LEU A 315 1.68 -36.79 1.93
N LEU A 316 2.30 -35.87 1.17
CA LEU A 316 3.64 -36.05 0.61
C LEU A 316 4.73 -36.13 1.68
N GLN A 317 4.58 -35.41 2.79
CA GLN A 317 5.54 -35.48 3.91
C GLN A 317 5.51 -36.83 4.65
N THR A 318 4.42 -37.58 4.57
CA THR A 318 4.25 -38.83 5.33
C THR A 318 4.61 -40.05 4.46
N LEU A 319 5.61 -40.86 4.87
CA LEU A 319 6.00 -42.08 4.14
C LEU A 319 4.83 -43.07 3.94
N LYS A 320 3.94 -43.19 4.94
CA LYS A 320 2.71 -43.99 4.83
C LYS A 320 1.73 -43.43 3.78
N GLY A 321 1.65 -42.09 3.66
CA GLY A 321 0.82 -41.40 2.67
C GLY A 321 1.35 -41.56 1.25
N LEU A 322 2.67 -41.44 1.07
CA LEU A 322 3.34 -41.66 -0.21
C LEU A 322 3.14 -43.08 -0.74
N ARG A 323 3.25 -44.10 0.12
CA ARG A 323 3.05 -45.51 -0.22
C ARG A 323 1.60 -45.84 -0.61
N SER A 324 0.63 -45.08 -0.09
CA SER A 324 -0.78 -45.20 -0.49
C SER A 324 -1.09 -44.55 -1.85
N LEU A 325 -0.32 -43.52 -2.24
CA LEU A 325 -0.52 -42.77 -3.48
C LEU A 325 0.21 -43.40 -4.67
N PHE A 326 1.42 -43.93 -4.43
CA PHE A 326 2.21 -44.70 -5.38
C PHE A 326 2.50 -46.06 -4.75
N PRO A 327 1.72 -47.10 -5.09
CA PRO A 327 2.05 -48.46 -4.66
C PRO A 327 3.31 -48.90 -5.40
N PHE A 328 4.45 -48.87 -4.71
CA PHE A 328 5.71 -49.47 -5.12
C PHE A 328 6.14 -50.55 -4.12
#